data_AF-U6F6J3-F1
#
_entry.id   AF-U6F6J3-F1
#
_cell.length_a   1.000
_cell.length_b   1.000
_cell.length_c   1.000
_cell.angle_alpha   90.00
_cell.angle_beta   90.00
_cell.angle_gamma   90.00
#
_symmetry.space_group_name_H-M   'P 1'
#
loop_
_entity.id
_entity.type
_entity.pdbx_description
1 polymer ?
#
loop_
_entity_poly.entity_id
_entity_poly.type
_entity_poly.pdbx_seq_one_letter_code
_entity_poly.pdbx_strand_id
1 'polypeptide(L)'
;MLLSFADYQKMGGTLLEPDFEKLESDAEDVINPLINFFYLHKDIDTDMDKERVWLVQKAITLQIDFTSRLGSSTPDEMAKNDVKSVNVDGTSVSTGLSPLSFTQHGVYTVALDYLYQSGLLFRGVRHAETT
;
A
#
# COMPACT_ATOMS: atom_id res chain seq x y z
N MET A 1 -1.61 13.89 -2.79
CA MET A 1 -2.93 13.27 -2.62
C MET A 1 -3.44 12.78 -3.96
N LEU A 2 -3.14 11.52 -4.21
CA LEU A 2 -3.53 10.74 -5.38
C LEU A 2 -4.95 10.17 -5.21
N LEU A 3 -5.44 10.13 -3.97
CA LEU A 3 -6.78 9.65 -3.63
C LEU A 3 -7.49 10.63 -2.69
N SER A 4 -8.64 11.17 -3.09
CA SER A 4 -9.46 11.97 -2.18
C SER A 4 -10.25 11.08 -1.21
N PHE A 5 -10.62 11.60 -0.04
CA PHE A 5 -11.47 10.85 0.91
C PHE A 5 -12.82 10.47 0.29
N ALA A 6 -13.39 11.35 -0.53
CA ALA A 6 -14.64 11.09 -1.23
C ALA A 6 -14.51 9.92 -2.23
N ASP A 7 -13.40 9.83 -2.96
CA ASP A 7 -13.17 8.73 -3.89
C ASP A 7 -12.80 7.43 -3.17
N TYR A 8 -12.05 7.52 -2.07
CA TYR A 8 -11.82 6.39 -1.16
C TYR A 8 -13.13 5.75 -0.70
N GLN A 9 -14.09 6.56 -0.23
CA GLN A 9 -15.43 6.08 0.17
C GLN A 9 -16.20 5.45 -1.00
N LYS A 10 -16.16 6.05 -2.21
CA LYS A 10 -16.78 5.46 -3.41
C LYS A 10 -16.16 4.11 -3.79
N MET A 11 -14.88 3.90 -3.50
CA MET A 11 -14.15 2.67 -3.77
C MET A 11 -14.35 1.58 -2.71
N GLY A 12 -15.16 1.85 -1.68
CA GLY A 12 -15.52 0.92 -0.60
C GLY A 12 -14.71 1.10 0.68
N GLY A 13 -13.96 2.20 0.79
CA GLY A 13 -13.22 2.56 2.00
C GLY A 13 -14.12 2.75 3.22
N THR A 14 -13.65 2.36 4.40
CA THR A 14 -14.47 2.32 5.63
C THR A 14 -13.96 3.22 6.77
N LEU A 15 -12.82 3.88 6.57
CA LEU A 15 -12.19 4.73 7.58
C LEU A 15 -12.88 6.08 7.75
N LEU A 16 -12.66 6.67 8.93
CA LEU A 16 -12.95 8.08 9.18
C LEU A 16 -11.89 8.96 8.53
N GLU A 17 -12.27 10.18 8.16
CA GLU A 17 -11.41 11.12 7.43
C GLU A 17 -10.05 11.40 8.11
N PRO A 18 -9.95 11.59 9.45
CA PRO A 18 -8.66 11.83 10.09
C PRO A 18 -7.70 10.62 10.01
N ASP A 19 -8.25 9.40 10.07
CA ASP A 19 -7.44 8.18 9.95
C ASP A 19 -7.02 7.94 8.50
N PHE A 20 -7.90 8.31 7.57
CA PHE A 20 -7.63 8.24 6.13
C PHE A 20 -6.46 9.14 5.73
N GLU A 21 -6.43 10.42 6.13
CA GLU A 21 -5.39 11.37 5.67
C GLU A 21 -3.97 10.87 5.99
N LYS A 22 -3.78 10.35 7.21
CA LYS A 22 -2.49 9.79 7.61
C LYS A 22 -2.14 8.55 6.79
N LEU A 23 -3.09 7.64 6.63
CA LEU A 23 -2.86 6.37 5.95
C LEU A 23 -2.71 6.52 4.44
N GLU A 24 -3.33 7.55 3.85
CA GLU A 24 -3.17 7.89 2.44
C GLU A 24 -1.74 8.38 2.17
N SER A 25 -1.21 9.25 3.02
CA SER A 25 0.19 9.68 2.93
C SER A 25 1.15 8.49 3.04
N ASP A 26 0.93 7.59 4.02
CA ASP A 26 1.75 6.38 4.19
C ASP A 26 1.66 5.46 2.95
N ALA A 27 0.47 5.35 2.33
CA ALA A 27 0.27 4.56 1.11
C ALA A 27 0.94 5.20 -0.11
N GLU A 28 0.93 6.52 -0.24
CA GLU A 28 1.63 7.25 -1.29
C GLU A 28 3.15 7.01 -1.22
N ASP A 29 3.73 7.04 -0.02
CA ASP A 29 5.18 6.87 0.18
C ASP A 29 5.69 5.52 -0.34
N VAL A 30 4.85 4.48 -0.28
CA VAL A 30 5.21 3.15 -0.79
C VAL A 30 4.82 2.95 -2.27
N ILE A 31 3.75 3.58 -2.75
CA ILE A 31 3.27 3.41 -4.12
C ILE A 31 4.01 4.31 -5.12
N ASN A 32 4.30 5.56 -4.77
CA ASN A 32 4.97 6.51 -5.67
C ASN A 32 6.30 5.98 -6.24
N PRO A 33 7.20 5.40 -5.43
CA PRO A 33 8.43 4.80 -5.95
C PRO A 33 8.16 3.66 -6.95
N LEU A 34 7.12 2.86 -6.73
CA LEU A 34 6.77 1.74 -7.62
C LEU A 34 6.30 2.20 -8.99
N ILE A 35 5.59 3.33 -9.04
CA ILE A 35 5.13 3.95 -10.30
C ILE A 35 6.13 4.96 -10.88
N ASN A 36 7.40 4.92 -10.44
CA ASN A 36 8.45 5.87 -10.84
C ASN A 36 8.06 7.34 -10.65
N PHE A 37 7.35 7.66 -9.56
CA PHE A 37 6.86 9.01 -9.24
C PHE A 37 6.06 9.65 -10.39
N PHE A 38 5.36 8.85 -11.21
CA PHE A 38 4.66 9.33 -12.42
C PHE A 38 3.73 10.53 -12.15
N TYR A 39 2.95 10.46 -11.07
CA TYR A 39 2.01 11.53 -10.69
C TYR A 39 2.63 12.68 -9.89
N LEU A 40 3.95 12.69 -9.69
CA LEU A 40 4.67 13.91 -9.29
C LEU A 40 4.82 14.89 -10.46
N HIS A 41 4.80 14.36 -11.69
CA HIS A 41 4.99 15.13 -12.93
C HIS A 41 3.72 15.19 -13.79
N LYS A 42 2.67 14.45 -13.41
CA LYS A 42 1.39 14.36 -14.09
C LYS A 42 0.28 14.55 -13.07
N ASP A 43 -0.68 15.40 -13.40
CA ASP A 43 -1.87 15.56 -12.59
C ASP A 43 -2.83 14.39 -12.84
N ILE A 44 -3.08 13.61 -11.79
CA ILE A 44 -3.94 12.42 -11.81
C ILE A 44 -5.37 12.74 -12.24
N ASP A 45 -5.88 13.93 -11.92
CA ASP A 45 -7.25 14.34 -12.24
C ASP A 45 -7.41 14.61 -13.75
N THR A 46 -6.33 15.07 -14.38
CA THR A 46 -6.29 15.40 -15.82
C THR A 46 -5.84 14.24 -16.71
N ASP A 47 -5.46 13.11 -16.13
CA ASP A 47 -5.02 11.96 -16.91
C ASP A 47 -6.17 11.43 -17.78
N MET A 48 -5.89 11.25 -19.08
CA MET A 48 -6.85 10.78 -20.08
C MET A 48 -7.13 9.28 -19.93
N ASP A 49 -6.17 8.52 -19.38
CA ASP A 49 -6.33 7.09 -19.14
C ASP A 49 -7.04 6.87 -17.80
N LYS A 50 -8.37 6.85 -17.86
CA LYS A 50 -9.21 6.68 -16.67
C LYS A 50 -9.08 5.30 -16.03
N GLU A 51 -8.69 4.29 -16.80
CA GLU A 51 -8.43 2.95 -16.27
C GLU A 51 -7.15 2.95 -15.43
N ARG A 52 -6.05 3.54 -15.93
CA ARG A 52 -4.81 3.70 -15.16
C ARG A 52 -5.01 4.49 -13.88
N VAL A 53 -5.77 5.59 -13.93
CA VAL A 53 -6.11 6.39 -12.73
C VAL A 53 -6.85 5.52 -11.72
N TRP A 54 -7.89 4.83 -12.17
CA TRP A 54 -8.68 3.94 -11.31
C TRP A 54 -7.84 2.82 -10.69
N LEU A 55 -6.94 2.20 -11.46
CA LEU A 55 -6.05 1.15 -10.99
C LEU A 55 -5.11 1.64 -9.88
N VAL A 56 -4.53 2.83 -10.04
CA VAL A 56 -3.64 3.41 -9.01
C VAL A 56 -4.42 3.82 -7.77
N GLN A 57 -5.56 4.49 -7.92
CA GLN A 57 -6.43 4.86 -6.80
C GLN A 57 -6.95 3.62 -6.04
N LYS A 58 -7.27 2.54 -6.77
CA LYS A 58 -7.68 1.29 -6.15
C LYS A 58 -6.54 0.61 -5.41
N ALA A 59 -5.32 0.65 -5.93
CA ALA A 59 -4.13 0.16 -5.23
C ALA A 59 -3.89 0.93 -3.93
N ILE A 60 -3.99 2.26 -3.94
CA ILE A 60 -3.89 3.11 -2.73
C ILE A 60 -4.97 2.73 -1.72
N THR A 61 -6.22 2.61 -2.16
CA THR A 61 -7.35 2.19 -1.30
C THR A 61 -7.05 0.85 -0.60
N LEU A 62 -6.61 -0.15 -1.36
CA LEU A 62 -6.28 -1.47 -0.83
C LEU A 62 -5.10 -1.44 0.15
N GLN A 63 -4.11 -0.59 -0.12
CA GLN A 63 -2.96 -0.41 0.77
C GLN A 63 -3.38 0.26 2.09
N ILE A 64 -4.22 1.30 2.04
CA ILE A 64 -4.81 1.96 3.22
C ILE A 64 -5.56 0.94 4.08
N ASP A 65 -6.47 0.17 3.47
CA ASP A 65 -7.28 -0.81 4.20
C ASP A 65 -6.44 -1.96 4.79
N PHE A 66 -5.36 -2.34 4.11
CA PHE A 66 -4.42 -3.33 4.64
C PHE A 66 -3.63 -2.78 5.83
N THR A 67 -3.02 -1.61 5.69
CA THR A 67 -2.31 -0.91 6.76
C THR A 67 -3.21 -0.69 7.98
N SER A 68 -4.44 -0.25 7.77
CA SER A 68 -5.42 -0.03 8.85
C SER A 68 -5.72 -1.32 9.61
N ARG A 69 -5.98 -2.43 8.91
CA ARG A 69 -6.24 -3.73 9.54
C ARG A 69 -5.07 -4.25 10.36
N LEU A 70 -3.85 -3.90 9.98
CA LEU A 70 -2.64 -4.31 10.69
C LEU A 70 -2.24 -3.36 11.82
N GLY A 71 -2.78 -2.13 11.83
CA GLY A 71 -2.38 -1.07 12.77
C GLY A 71 -0.93 -0.62 12.59
N SER A 72 -0.35 -0.81 11.41
CA SER A 72 1.08 -0.58 11.13
C SER A 72 1.32 -0.39 9.63
N SER A 73 2.07 0.64 9.25
CA SER A 73 2.33 1.02 7.85
C SER A 73 3.68 0.60 7.31
N THR A 74 4.62 0.16 8.16
CA THR A 74 5.97 -0.22 7.72
C THR A 74 6.25 -1.72 7.93
N PRO A 75 7.07 -2.36 7.08
CA PRO A 75 7.46 -3.77 7.26
C PRO A 75 8.10 -4.06 8.63
N ASP A 76 8.89 -3.13 9.17
CA ASP A 76 9.51 -3.26 10.49
C ASP A 76 8.49 -3.24 11.62
N GLU A 77 7.48 -2.37 11.54
CA GLU A 77 6.38 -2.35 12.51
C GLU A 77 5.45 -3.56 12.35
N MET A 78 5.22 -4.01 11.11
CA MET A 78 4.48 -5.24 10.83
C MET A 78 5.17 -6.45 11.43
N ALA A 79 6.49 -6.56 11.30
CA ALA A 79 7.29 -7.61 11.92
C ALA A 79 7.24 -7.53 13.46
N LYS A 80 7.29 -6.33 14.04
CA LYS A 80 7.15 -6.15 15.51
C LYS A 80 5.75 -6.54 16.01
N ASN A 81 4.70 -6.28 15.23
CA ASN A 81 3.35 -6.68 15.58
C ASN A 81 3.10 -8.19 15.40
N ASP A 82 3.74 -8.83 14.43
CA ASP A 82 3.70 -10.30 14.24
C ASP A 82 4.38 -11.05 15.41
N VAL A 83 5.45 -10.49 15.98
CA VAL A 83 6.16 -11.06 17.14
C VAL A 83 5.36 -10.93 18.45
N LYS A 84 4.35 -10.06 18.52
CA LYS A 84 3.43 -9.96 19.67
C LYS A 84 2.39 -11.10 19.68
N SER A 85 2.83 -12.35 19.50
CA SER A 85 2.07 -13.50 19.99
C SER A 85 1.86 -13.29 21.50
N VAL A 86 0.61 -13.17 21.92
CA VAL A 86 0.28 -12.87 23.32
C VAL A 86 0.64 -14.11 24.14
N ASN A 87 1.69 -14.02 24.95
CA ASN A 87 2.09 -15.09 25.86
C ASN A 87 1.22 -14.98 27.12
N VAL A 88 0.00 -15.53 27.06
CA VAL A 88 -0.87 -15.68 28.24
C VAL A 88 -0.58 -17.06 28.82
N ASP A 89 0.14 -17.08 29.94
CA ASP A 89 0.20 -18.24 30.83
C ASP A 89 0.73 -19.54 30.18
N GLY A 90 1.90 -19.46 29.52
CA GLY A 90 2.61 -20.63 28.99
C GLY A 90 2.02 -21.23 27.70
N THR A 91 0.97 -20.63 27.13
CA THR A 91 0.38 -21.05 25.86
C THR A 91 0.59 -19.96 24.81
N SER A 92 1.54 -20.18 23.90
CA SER A 92 1.75 -19.30 22.75
C SER A 92 0.77 -19.64 21.63
N VAL A 93 -0.17 -18.75 21.33
CA VAL A 93 -1.07 -18.86 20.18
C VAL A 93 -0.49 -18.04 19.03
N SER A 94 0.10 -18.71 18.04
CA SER A 94 0.44 -18.10 16.76
C SER A 94 -0.78 -18.13 15.84
N THR A 95 -1.40 -16.97 15.58
CA THR A 95 -2.41 -16.86 14.53
C THR A 95 -1.75 -17.14 13.17
N GLY A 96 -2.28 -18.12 12.44
CA GLY A 96 -1.53 -18.96 11.50
C GLY A 96 -1.00 -18.38 10.19
N LEU A 97 -0.93 -17.07 9.96
CA LEU A 97 -0.22 -16.49 8.80
C LEU A 97 0.31 -15.10 9.15
N SER A 98 1.61 -14.88 8.98
CA SER A 98 2.25 -13.58 9.20
C SER A 98 1.70 -12.54 8.21
N PRO A 99 1.40 -11.30 8.64
CA PRO A 99 1.09 -10.19 7.73
C PRO A 99 2.09 -10.02 6.59
N LEU A 100 3.37 -10.36 6.85
CA LEU A 100 4.44 -10.30 5.86
C LEU A 100 4.21 -11.25 4.68
N SER A 101 3.49 -12.35 4.88
CA SER A 101 3.12 -13.31 3.82
C SER A 101 2.18 -12.72 2.76
N PHE A 102 1.51 -11.61 3.08
CA PHE A 102 0.62 -10.88 2.16
C PHE A 102 1.27 -9.63 1.57
N THR A 103 2.57 -9.42 1.83
CA THR A 103 3.30 -8.26 1.32
C THR A 103 4.44 -8.68 0.42
N GLN A 104 4.69 -7.86 -0.59
CA GLN A 104 5.92 -7.93 -1.37
C GLN A 104 6.53 -6.52 -1.38
N HIS A 105 7.79 -6.42 -0.95
CA HIS A 105 8.50 -5.14 -0.76
C HIS A 105 7.75 -4.14 0.14
N GLY A 106 6.97 -4.62 1.12
CA GLY A 106 6.18 -3.79 2.03
C GLY A 106 4.84 -3.32 1.48
N VAL A 107 4.49 -3.70 0.25
CA VAL A 107 3.20 -3.38 -0.37
C VAL A 107 2.32 -4.62 -0.39
N TYR A 108 1.03 -4.42 -0.11
CA TYR A 108 0.03 -5.49 -0.16
C TYR A 108 0.00 -6.12 -1.54
N THR A 109 0.09 -7.44 -1.63
CA THR A 109 0.21 -8.15 -2.92
C THR A 109 -0.96 -7.88 -3.86
N VAL A 110 -2.18 -7.76 -3.33
CA VAL A 110 -3.34 -7.40 -4.16
C VAL A 110 -3.22 -5.96 -4.66
N ALA A 111 -2.72 -5.02 -3.87
CA ALA A 111 -2.47 -3.65 -4.36
C ALA A 111 -1.44 -3.65 -5.50
N LEU A 112 -0.40 -4.48 -5.40
CA LEU A 112 0.59 -4.66 -6.48
C LEU A 112 -0.05 -5.20 -7.76
N ASP A 113 -0.98 -6.15 -7.69
CA ASP A 113 -1.67 -6.69 -8.86
C ASP A 113 -2.39 -5.60 -9.66
N TYR A 114 -3.03 -4.64 -8.98
CA TYR A 114 -3.64 -3.47 -9.63
C TYR A 114 -2.59 -2.54 -10.24
N LEU A 115 -1.47 -2.33 -9.56
CA LEU A 115 -0.36 -1.53 -10.11
C LEU A 115 0.27 -2.21 -11.34
N TYR A 116 0.36 -3.54 -11.40
CA TYR A 116 0.82 -4.26 -12.60
C TYR A 116 -0.03 -3.95 -13.82
N GLN A 117 -1.36 -3.87 -13.64
CA GLN A 117 -2.28 -3.54 -14.73
C GLN A 117 -2.20 -2.07 -15.15
N SER A 118 -1.75 -1.17 -14.26
CA SER A 118 -1.67 0.27 -14.56
C SER A 118 -0.63 0.62 -15.63
N GLY A 119 0.31 -0.30 -15.90
CA GLY A 119 1.42 -0.07 -16.83
C GLY A 119 2.51 0.87 -16.31
N LEU A 120 2.39 1.37 -15.07
CA LEU A 120 3.34 2.34 -14.49
C LEU A 120 4.49 1.70 -13.71
N LEU A 121 4.45 0.39 -13.45
CA LEU A 121 5.47 -0.24 -12.62
C LEU A 121 6.87 -0.06 -13.21
N PHE A 122 7.73 0.54 -12.40
CA PHE A 122 9.11 0.80 -12.75
C PHE A 122 9.86 -0.52 -12.93
N ARG A 123 10.34 -0.77 -14.15
CA ARG A 123 11.26 -1.86 -14.49
C ARG A 123 12.68 -1.33 -14.69
N GLY A 124 13.22 -0.63 -13.69
CA GLY A 124 14.64 -0.26 -13.73
C GLY A 124 15.52 -1.47 -13.43
N VAL A 125 16.33 -1.88 -14.40
CA VAL A 125 17.48 -2.76 -14.11
C VAL A 125 18.41 -1.95 -13.21
N ARG A 126 18.63 -2.39 -11.97
CA ARG A 126 19.77 -1.89 -11.17
C ARG A 126 21.02 -2.26 -11.96
N HIS A 127 21.62 -1.29 -12.65
CA HIS A 127 23.03 -1.43 -13.03
C HIS A 127 23.81 -1.52 -11.71
N ALA A 128 24.17 -2.75 -11.34
CA ALA A 128 25.24 -2.94 -10.37
C ALA A 128 26.49 -2.40 -11.05
N GLU A 129 26.92 -1.20 -10.67
CA GLU A 129 28.26 -0.74 -10.98
C GLU A 129 29.21 -1.68 -10.24
N THR A 130 29.69 -2.72 -10.93
CA THR A 130 30.89 -3.45 -10.56
C THR A 130 32.04 -2.45 -10.55
N THR A 131 32.42 -2.05 -9.34
CA THR A 131 33.67 -1.34 -9.06
C THR A 131 34.86 -2.27 -9.24
#